data_AF-A0A7C0YQ22-F1
#
_entry.id   AF-A0A7C0YQ22-F1
#
_cell.length_a   1.000
_cell.length_b   1.000
_cell.length_c   1.000
_cell.angle_alpha   90.00
_cell.angle_beta   90.00
_cell.angle_gamma   90.00
#
_symmetry.space_group_name_H-M   'P 1'
#
loop_
_entity.id
_entity.type
_entity.pdbx_description
1 polymer ?
#
loop_
_entity_poly.entity_id
_entity_poly.type
_entity_poly.pdbx_seq_one_letter_code
_entity_poly.pdbx_strand_id
1 'polypeptide(L)'
;MTLMASSAFAGETAALDTGDTAWILVATALVLFMSLPGLALFYGGLVRIKNVLSILLQCFAISGIVTILWLAVGYSIAFSDGNAFAGGLSKMFFTGITKDTLVGTIP
;
A
#
# COMPACT_ATOMS: atom_id res chain seq x y z
N MET A 1 5.73 -23.89 46.07
CA MET A 1 6.64 -22.73 46.18
C MET A 1 6.90 -22.21 44.78
N THR A 2 6.07 -21.22 44.41
CA THR A 2 6.17 -20.19 43.37
C THR A 2 7.14 -20.40 42.19
N LEU A 3 6.61 -20.85 41.04
CA LEU A 3 7.17 -20.48 39.74
C LEU A 3 6.65 -19.09 39.41
N MET A 4 7.54 -18.09 39.47
CA MET A 4 7.20 -16.73 39.09
C MET A 4 6.90 -16.65 37.59
N ALA A 5 5.74 -16.08 37.27
CA ALA A 5 5.41 -15.58 35.95
C ALA A 5 6.49 -14.58 35.53
N SER A 6 7.29 -14.95 34.52
CA SER A 6 8.12 -13.97 33.82
C SER A 6 7.18 -13.15 32.95
N SER A 7 6.97 -11.91 33.39
CA SER A 7 6.48 -10.73 32.66
C SER A 7 5.74 -11.01 31.37
N ALA A 8 4.43 -10.79 31.43
CA ALA A 8 3.62 -10.41 30.29
C ALA A 8 4.39 -9.49 29.32
N PHE A 9 4.44 -9.86 28.04
CA PHE A 9 4.48 -8.86 26.98
C PHE A 9 3.17 -8.08 27.14
N ALA A 10 3.25 -6.99 27.90
CA ALA A 10 2.16 -6.06 28.07
C ALA A 10 1.77 -5.57 26.69
N GLY A 11 0.49 -5.67 26.36
CA GLY A 11 -0.05 -5.23 25.09
C GLY A 11 0.39 -3.81 24.80
N GLU A 12 1.08 -3.64 23.67
CA GLU A 12 1.31 -2.34 23.07
C GLU A 12 -0.08 -1.70 22.92
N THR A 13 -0.35 -0.67 23.74
CA THR A 13 -1.44 0.24 23.44
C THR A 13 -1.18 0.70 22.02
N ALA A 14 -2.14 0.55 21.10
CA ALA A 14 -2.05 0.96 19.70
C ALA A 14 -1.70 2.46 19.64
N ALA A 15 -0.41 2.74 19.76
CA ALA A 15 0.22 4.02 19.74
C ALA A 15 1.05 4.02 18.47
N LEU A 16 1.00 5.14 17.77
CA LEU A 16 1.69 5.30 16.51
C LEU A 16 3.20 5.06 16.71
N ASP A 17 3.73 4.02 16.07
CA ASP A 17 5.16 3.76 16.04
C ASP A 17 5.78 4.43 14.82
N THR A 18 6.69 5.37 15.09
CA THR A 18 7.35 6.16 14.03
C THR A 18 8.32 5.32 13.19
N GLY A 19 8.91 4.26 13.75
CA GLY A 19 9.81 3.34 13.06
C GLY A 19 9.05 2.45 12.09
N ASP A 20 7.95 1.85 12.53
CA ASP A 20 7.06 1.04 11.69
C ASP A 20 6.47 1.88 10.56
N THR A 21 6.01 3.10 10.88
CA THR A 21 5.48 4.04 9.87
C THR A 21 6.55 4.40 8.84
N ALA A 22 7.77 4.76 9.29
CA ALA A 22 8.87 5.07 8.38
C ALA A 22 9.24 3.87 7.49
N TRP A 23 9.27 2.67 8.05
CA TRP A 23 9.55 1.45 7.31
C TRP A 23 8.49 1.17 6.24
N ILE A 24 7.20 1.27 6.57
CA ILE A 24 6.10 1.07 5.61
C ILE A 24 6.12 2.13 4.50
N LEU A 25 6.46 3.39 4.81
CA LEU A 25 6.61 4.44 3.79
C LEU A 25 7.77 4.14 2.83
N VAL A 26 8.92 3.71 3.36
CA VAL A 26 10.08 3.32 2.55
C VAL A 26 9.76 2.09 1.71
N ALA A 27 9.16 1.06 2.30
CA ALA A 27 8.75 -0.15 1.58
C ALA A 27 7.76 0.18 0.44
N THR A 28 6.79 1.05 0.69
CA THR A 28 5.84 1.53 -0.33
C THR A 28 6.56 2.26 -1.46
N ALA A 29 7.53 3.12 -1.13
CA ALA A 29 8.34 3.81 -2.14
C ALA A 29 9.16 2.83 -3.00
N LEU A 30 9.73 1.78 -2.39
CA LEU A 30 10.46 0.73 -3.12
C LEU A 30 9.54 -0.04 -4.07
N VAL A 31 8.31 -0.36 -3.67
CA VAL A 31 7.31 -1.01 -4.54
C VAL A 31 6.91 -0.10 -5.70
N LEU A 32 6.72 1.19 -5.45
CA LEU A 32 6.45 2.17 -6.52
C LEU A 32 7.64 2.27 -7.48
N PHE A 33 8.87 2.21 -6.97
CA PHE A 33 10.08 2.21 -7.79
C PHE A 33 10.20 0.99 -8.71
N MET A 34 9.67 -0.17 -8.29
CA MET A 34 9.57 -1.34 -9.17
C MET A 34 8.68 -1.06 -10.38
N SER A 35 7.60 -0.30 -10.21
CA SER A 35 6.69 0.04 -11.30
C SER A 35 7.25 1.15 -12.19
N LEU A 36 7.74 2.24 -11.58
CA LEU A 36 8.33 3.40 -12.26
C LEU A 36 9.67 3.76 -11.58
N PRO A 37 10.83 3.62 -12.24
CA PRO A 37 11.05 3.27 -13.64
C PRO A 37 11.25 1.75 -13.91
N GLY A 38 11.16 0.87 -12.91
CA GLY A 38 11.59 -0.54 -13.03
C GLY A 38 10.95 -1.31 -14.19
N LEU A 39 9.63 -1.46 -14.21
CA LEU A 39 8.91 -2.15 -15.29
C LEU A 39 9.06 -1.43 -16.63
N ALA A 40 9.05 -0.10 -16.61
CA ALA A 40 9.13 0.72 -17.81
C ALA A 40 10.49 0.52 -18.54
N LEU A 41 11.59 0.46 -17.80
CA LEU A 41 12.92 0.18 -18.35
C LEU A 41 13.08 -1.29 -18.73
N PHE A 42 12.56 -2.21 -17.93
CA PHE A 42 12.65 -3.65 -18.20
C PHE A 42 11.91 -4.02 -19.49
N TYR A 43 10.63 -3.65 -19.61
CA TYR A 43 9.84 -3.92 -20.81
C TYR A 43 10.24 -3.03 -21.99
N GLY A 44 10.69 -1.80 -21.72
CA GLY A 44 11.29 -0.94 -22.74
C GLY A 44 12.55 -1.57 -23.37
N GLY A 45 13.39 -2.23 -22.56
CA GLY A 45 14.62 -2.87 -23.03
C GLY A 45 14.40 -4.13 -23.89
N LEU A 46 13.22 -4.75 -23.82
CA LEU A 46 12.87 -5.96 -24.58
C LEU A 46 12.23 -5.65 -25.95
N VAL A 47 11.81 -4.41 -26.18
CA VAL A 47 11.15 -4.00 -27.43
C VAL A 47 12.10 -3.25 -28.36
N ARG A 48 11.73 -3.18 -29.65
CA ARG A 48 12.49 -2.37 -30.63
C ARG A 48 12.51 -0.90 -30.19
N ILE A 49 13.61 -0.20 -30.44
CA ILE A 49 13.83 1.21 -30.06
C ILE A 49 12.65 2.12 -30.47
N LYS A 50 12.09 1.89 -31.67
CA LYS A 50 10.94 2.67 -32.17
C LYS A 50 9.65 2.51 -31.35
N ASN A 51 9.56 1.46 -30.53
CA ASN A 51 8.40 1.13 -29.69
C ASN A 51 8.63 1.50 -28.20
N VAL A 52 9.85 1.82 -27.79
CA VAL A 52 10.21 2.09 -26.38
C VAL A 52 9.40 3.25 -25.82
N LEU A 53 9.26 4.35 -26.57
CA LEU A 53 8.49 5.51 -26.15
C LEU A 53 7.02 5.14 -25.84
N SER A 54 6.44 4.23 -26.64
CA SER A 54 5.07 3.76 -26.41
C SER A 54 4.96 2.97 -25.11
N ILE A 55 5.93 2.11 -24.80
CA ILE A 55 5.95 1.34 -23.54
C ILE A 55 6.10 2.27 -22.33
N LEU A 56 7.02 3.25 -22.39
CA LEU A 56 7.20 4.20 -21.30
C LEU A 56 5.92 5.00 -21.01
N LEU A 57 5.24 5.49 -22.05
CA LEU A 57 3.98 6.21 -21.91
C LEU A 57 2.84 5.33 -21.38
N GLN A 58 2.74 4.07 -21.85
CA GLN A 58 1.75 3.13 -21.35
C GLN A 58 1.97 2.80 -19.87
N CYS A 59 3.21 2.53 -19.45
CA CYS A 59 3.54 2.28 -18.04
C CYS A 59 3.18 3.48 -17.16
N PHE A 60 3.51 4.70 -17.59
CA PHE A 60 3.17 5.92 -16.85
C PHE A 60 1.65 6.13 -16.77
N ALA A 61 0.94 6.00 -17.90
CA ALA A 61 -0.51 6.18 -17.95
C ALA A 61 -1.25 5.14 -17.07
N ILE A 62 -0.87 3.86 -17.16
CA ILE A 62 -1.46 2.80 -16.35
C ILE A 62 -1.19 3.04 -14.86
N SER A 63 0.04 3.42 -14.49
CA SER A 63 0.37 3.71 -13.09
C SER A 63 -0.49 4.86 -12.53
N GLY A 64 -0.73 5.91 -13.33
CA GLY A 64 -1.62 7.01 -12.94
C GLY A 64 -3.08 6.57 -12.79
N ILE A 65 -3.61 5.83 -13.78
CA ILE A 65 -4.98 5.32 -13.76
C ILE A 65 -5.20 4.39 -12.55
N VAL A 66 -4.28 3.45 -12.31
CA VAL A 66 -4.36 2.51 -11.18
C VAL A 66 -4.31 3.26 -9.84
N THR A 67 -3.49 4.31 -9.72
CA THR A 67 -3.44 5.15 -8.52
C THR A 67 -4.79 5.82 -8.25
N ILE A 68 -5.43 6.37 -9.28
CA ILE A 68 -6.75 7.00 -9.16
C ILE A 68 -7.82 5.97 -8.82
N LEU A 69 -7.83 4.81 -9.50
CA LEU A 69 -8.78 3.72 -9.23
C LEU A 69 -8.61 3.17 -7.81
N TRP A 70 -7.36 3.07 -7.32
CA TRP A 70 -7.06 2.65 -5.96
C TRP A 70 -7.67 3.60 -4.93
N LEU A 71 -7.50 4.92 -5.11
CA LEU A 71 -8.10 5.94 -4.26
C LEU A 71 -9.62 5.93 -4.33
N ALA A 72 -10.19 5.85 -5.55
CA ALA A 72 -11.63 5.94 -5.75
C ALA A 72 -12.38 4.76 -5.13
N VAL A 73 -11.95 3.53 -5.44
CA VAL A 73 -12.69 2.31 -5.06
C VAL A 73 -11.80 1.15 -4.61
N GLY A 74 -10.57 1.03 -5.14
CA GLY A 74 -9.73 -0.15 -4.93
C GLY A 74 -9.40 -0.39 -3.45
N TYR A 75 -9.05 0.67 -2.72
CA TYR A 75 -8.79 0.61 -1.29
C TYR A 75 -10.04 0.14 -0.52
N SER A 76 -11.22 0.66 -0.86
CA SER A 76 -12.45 0.28 -0.17
C SER A 76 -12.77 -1.20 -0.39
N ILE A 77 -12.66 -1.68 -1.64
CA ILE A 77 -12.94 -3.09 -1.96
C ILE A 77 -11.92 -4.02 -1.27
N ALA A 78 -10.69 -3.56 -1.03
CA ALA A 78 -9.67 -4.36 -0.36
C ALA A 78 -9.76 -4.36 1.17
N PHE A 79 -10.12 -3.22 1.78
CA PHE A 79 -9.97 -2.99 3.23
C PHE A 79 -11.26 -2.56 3.97
N SER A 80 -12.39 -2.41 3.27
CA SER A 80 -13.71 -2.27 3.93
C SER A 80 -14.21 -3.62 4.39
N ASP A 81 -15.07 -3.62 5.42
CA ASP A 81 -15.87 -4.78 5.79
C ASP A 81 -16.69 -5.28 4.58
N GLY A 82 -16.80 -6.59 4.45
CA GLY A 82 -17.47 -7.26 3.33
C GLY A 82 -17.52 -8.77 3.52
N ASN A 83 -17.27 -9.52 2.45
CA ASN A 83 -17.26 -10.99 2.45
C ASN A 83 -15.87 -11.56 2.15
N ALA A 84 -15.75 -12.88 2.01
CA ALA A 84 -14.48 -13.56 1.76
C ALA A 84 -13.80 -13.20 0.42
N PHE A 85 -14.51 -12.60 -0.53
CA PHE A 85 -14.01 -12.27 -1.86
C PHE A 85 -13.82 -10.77 -2.09
N ALA A 86 -14.62 -9.92 -1.45
CA ALA A 86 -14.58 -8.47 -1.63
C ALA A 86 -15.11 -7.72 -0.40
N GLY A 87 -14.47 -6.59 -0.10
CA GLY A 87 -14.96 -5.55 0.80
C GLY A 87 -16.10 -4.73 0.21
N GLY A 88 -16.64 -3.81 0.99
CA GLY A 88 -17.68 -2.86 0.59
C GLY A 88 -17.16 -1.56 -0.03
N LEU A 89 -18.08 -0.62 -0.27
CA LEU A 89 -17.80 0.72 -0.80
C LEU A 89 -17.79 1.81 0.30
N SER A 90 -17.68 1.41 1.57
CA SER A 90 -17.79 2.34 2.71
C SER A 90 -16.61 3.31 2.83
N LYS A 91 -15.44 2.95 2.30
CA LYS A 91 -14.19 3.73 2.34
C LYS A 91 -13.81 4.28 0.96
N MET A 92 -14.77 4.40 0.03
CA MET A 92 -14.53 5.02 -1.28
C MET A 92 -13.96 6.44 -1.10
N PHE A 93 -13.03 6.83 -1.97
CA PHE A 93 -12.33 8.12 -1.88
C PHE A 93 -11.70 8.41 -0.51
N PHE A 94 -11.30 7.36 0.22
CA PHE A 94 -10.80 7.43 1.60
C PHE A 94 -11.78 8.09 2.59
N THR A 95 -13.08 7.98 2.33
CA THR A 95 -14.11 8.49 3.25
C THR A 95 -13.96 7.84 4.62
N GLY A 96 -13.84 8.66 5.67
CA GLY A 96 -13.69 8.19 7.05
C GLY A 96 -12.27 7.78 7.46
N ILE A 97 -11.26 7.98 6.60
CA ILE A 97 -9.85 7.78 6.96
C ILE A 97 -9.22 9.12 7.31
N THR A 98 -8.78 9.25 8.56
CA THR A 98 -8.09 10.43 9.08
C THR A 98 -6.67 10.05 9.50
N LYS A 99 -5.85 11.06 9.82
CA LYS A 99 -4.47 10.85 10.31
C LYS A 99 -4.41 10.10 11.65
N ASP A 100 -5.52 10.05 12.37
CA ASP A 100 -5.67 9.40 13.67
C ASP A 100 -6.24 7.98 13.56
N THR A 101 -6.59 7.55 12.33
CA THR A 101 -6.99 6.17 12.08
C THR A 101 -5.75 5.30 12.20
N LEU A 102 -5.78 4.25 13.03
CA LEU A 102 -4.65 3.34 13.24
C LEU A 102 -5.07 1.91 12.93
N VAL A 103 -4.19 1.18 12.24
CA VAL A 103 -4.23 -0.26 12.04
C VAL A 103 -3.01 -0.85 12.74
N GLY A 104 -3.18 -1.32 13.97
CA GLY A 104 -2.04 -1.73 14.81
C GLY A 104 -1.24 -0.51 15.27
N THR A 105 0.04 -0.44 14.88
CA THR A 105 0.99 0.64 15.21
C THR A 105 1.14 1.69 14.09
N ILE A 106 0.49 1.49 12.94
CA ILE A 106 0.62 2.34 11.75
C ILE A 106 -0.70 3.04 11.39
N PRO A 107 -0.66 4.24 10.81
CA PRO A 107 -1.83 4.96 10.33
C PRO A 107 -2.48 4.37 9.06
#